data_AF-A0A833SEF3-F1
#
_entry.id   AF-A0A833SEF3-F1
#
_cell.length_a   1.000
_cell.length_b   1.000
_cell.length_c   1.000
_cell.angle_alpha   90.00
_cell.angle_beta   90.00
_cell.angle_gamma   90.00
#
_symmetry.space_group_name_H-M   'P 1'
#
loop_
_entity.id
_entity.type
_entity.pdbx_description
1 polymer ?
#
loop_
_entity_poly.entity_id
_entity_poly.type
_entity_poly.pdbx_seq_one_letter_code
_entity_poly.pdbx_strand_id
1 'polypeptide(L)'
;MSVLRPAFNILVVCGCWMPSSCRTSHGKLFYTLHTTFVILLLYSFCVSQLLNVILNVNTADELSDSLYMFIASVLSCCKIFALLINRKAIGVLSRQLEKEPCKPLDTQEITVQKKFDRSIG
;
A
#
# COMPACT_ATOMS: atom_id res chain seq x y z
N MET A 1 -12.90 -8.11 -10.40
CA MET A 1 -12.16 -7.39 -9.32
C MET A 1 -11.68 -8.29 -8.18
N SER A 2 -11.87 -9.62 -8.22
CA SER A 2 -11.38 -10.49 -7.13
C SER A 2 -9.85 -10.39 -6.96
N VAL A 3 -9.14 -10.27 -8.09
CA VAL A 3 -7.68 -10.27 -8.19
C VAL A 3 -7.01 -9.14 -7.41
N LEU A 4 -7.61 -7.96 -7.39
CA LEU A 4 -7.04 -6.80 -6.71
C LEU A 4 -7.42 -6.73 -5.23
N ARG A 5 -8.37 -7.57 -4.75
CA ARG A 5 -8.82 -7.54 -3.35
C ARG A 5 -7.70 -7.81 -2.35
N PRO A 6 -6.81 -8.81 -2.54
CA PRO A 6 -5.69 -9.02 -1.61
C PRO A 6 -4.77 -7.80 -1.54
N ALA A 7 -4.44 -7.22 -2.69
CA ALA A 7 -3.60 -6.02 -2.75
C ALA A 7 -4.27 -4.83 -2.03
N PHE A 8 -5.55 -4.58 -2.27
CA PHE A 8 -6.29 -3.53 -1.56
C PHE A 8 -6.39 -3.81 -0.06
N ASN A 9 -6.55 -5.06 0.37
CA ASN A 9 -6.55 -5.42 1.80
C ASN A 9 -5.19 -5.11 2.45
N ILE A 10 -4.08 -5.44 1.78
CA ILE A 10 -2.74 -5.07 2.27
C ILE A 10 -2.63 -3.55 2.37
N LEU A 11 -3.09 -2.81 1.37
CA LEU A 11 -3.08 -1.35 1.40
C LEU A 11 -3.97 -0.77 2.52
N VAL A 12 -5.08 -1.42 2.88
CA VAL A 12 -5.92 -1.04 4.03
C VAL A 12 -5.16 -1.24 5.34
N VAL A 13 -4.50 -2.40 5.51
CA VAL A 13 -3.67 -2.71 6.68
C VAL A 13 -2.48 -1.76 6.80
N CYS A 14 -1.83 -1.42 5.68
CA CYS A 14 -0.76 -0.42 5.64
C CYS A 14 -1.27 1.02 5.84
N GLY A 15 -2.58 1.25 6.05
CA GLY A 15 -3.15 2.59 6.24
C GLY A 15 -3.16 3.46 4.97
N CYS A 16 -2.80 2.91 3.81
CA CYS A 16 -2.73 3.62 2.54
C CYS A 16 -4.09 3.74 1.83
N TRP A 17 -5.03 2.83 2.10
CA TRP A 17 -6.31 2.77 1.39
C TRP A 17 -7.53 2.67 2.30
N MET A 18 -8.47 3.61 2.15
CA MET A 18 -9.70 3.59 2.93
C MET A 18 -10.70 2.59 2.34
N PRO A 19 -11.20 1.64 3.14
CA PRO A 19 -12.21 0.71 2.69
C PRO A 19 -13.53 1.45 2.39
N SER A 20 -14.19 1.06 1.30
CA SER A 20 -15.48 1.63 0.86
C SER A 20 -16.62 1.41 1.86
N SER A 21 -16.45 0.45 2.79
CA SER A 21 -17.37 0.13 3.88
C SER A 21 -17.39 1.17 5.01
N CYS A 22 -16.37 2.02 5.15
CA CYS A 22 -16.29 3.04 6.21
C CYS A 22 -16.92 4.39 5.78
N ARG A 23 -18.21 4.39 5.47
CA ARG A 23 -18.93 5.60 5.05
C ARG A 23 -19.42 6.47 6.23
N THR A 24 -19.53 5.90 7.42
CA THR A 24 -19.94 6.55 8.68
C THR A 24 -18.87 7.52 9.21
N SER A 25 -19.29 8.64 9.80
CA SER A 25 -18.38 9.69 10.31
C SER A 25 -17.30 9.16 11.26
N HIS A 26 -17.69 8.30 12.22
CA HIS A 26 -16.76 7.67 13.16
C HIS A 26 -15.77 6.71 12.50
N GLY A 27 -16.20 5.96 11.48
CA GLY A 27 -15.33 5.07 10.72
C GLY A 27 -14.26 5.83 9.94
N LYS A 28 -14.59 7.02 9.43
CA LYS A 28 -13.60 7.91 8.80
C LYS A 28 -12.58 8.45 9.80
N LEU A 29 -13.02 8.80 11.00
CA LEU A 29 -12.15 9.31 12.05
C LEU A 29 -11.15 8.23 12.50
N PHE A 30 -11.64 7.03 12.81
CA PHE A 30 -10.79 5.91 13.22
C PHE A 30 -9.77 5.54 12.15
N TYR A 31 -10.19 5.51 10.88
CA TYR A 31 -9.28 5.25 9.77
C TYR A 31 -8.25 6.36 9.58
N THR A 32 -8.64 7.63 9.72
CA THR A 32 -7.70 8.76 9.66
C THR A 32 -6.66 8.66 10.77
N LEU A 33 -7.09 8.37 12.01
CA LEU A 33 -6.18 8.16 13.14
C LEU A 33 -5.23 6.98 12.88
N HIS A 34 -5.74 5.86 12.35
CA HIS A 34 -4.93 4.71 11.98
C HIS A 34 -3.88 5.07 10.91
N THR A 35 -4.27 5.76 9.84
CA THR A 35 -3.32 6.22 8.81
C THR A 35 -2.26 7.15 9.39
N THR A 36 -2.65 8.10 10.24
CA THR A 36 -1.70 8.99 10.92
C THR A 36 -0.73 8.21 11.80
N PHE A 37 -1.22 7.22 12.55
CA PHE A 37 -0.39 6.36 13.38
C PHE A 37 0.63 5.57 12.55
N VAL A 38 0.22 4.97 11.43
CA VAL A 38 1.14 4.25 10.53
C VAL A 38 2.21 5.18 9.93
N ILE A 39 1.83 6.41 9.53
CA ILE A 39 2.80 7.40 9.02
C ILE A 39 3.80 7.80 10.12
N LEU A 40 3.34 8.01 11.35
CA LEU A 40 4.22 8.30 12.49
C LEU A 40 5.21 7.16 12.74
N LEU A 41 4.75 5.91 12.70
CA LEU A 41 5.62 4.74 12.83
C LEU A 41 6.67 4.69 11.72
N LEU A 42 6.27 4.90 10.46
CA LEU A 42 7.20 4.91 9.32
C LEU A 42 8.25 6.02 9.46
N TYR A 43 7.85 7.21 9.88
CA TYR A 43 8.78 8.32 10.11
C TYR A 43 9.75 8.01 11.26
N SER A 44 9.25 7.48 12.38
CA SER A 44 10.09 7.08 13.51
C SER A 44 11.10 6.00 13.14
N PHE A 45 10.70 5.04 12.30
CA PHE A 45 11.56 3.99 11.79
C PHE A 45 12.65 4.56 10.87
N CYS A 46 12.28 5.46 9.97
CA CYS A 46 13.21 6.13 9.07
C CYS A 46 14.26 6.96 9.85
N VAL A 47 13.83 7.69 10.88
CA VAL A 47 14.73 8.43 11.78
C VAL A 47 15.64 7.47 12.56
N SER A 48 15.11 6.36 13.07
CA SER A 48 15.91 5.36 13.78
C SER A 48 17.01 4.78 12.90
N GLN A 49 16.73 4.51 11.63
CA GLN A 49 17.73 4.01 10.70
C GLN A 49 18.78 5.08 10.32
N LEU A 50 18.37 6.34 10.21
CA LEU A 50 19.29 7.46 10.01
C LEU A 50 20.24 7.61 11.21
N LEU A 51 19.71 7.55 12.44
CA LEU A 51 20.51 7.57 13.66
C LEU A 51 21.48 6.38 13.72
N ASN A 52 21.03 5.19 13.31
CA ASN A 52 21.89 4.02 13.25
C ASN A 52 23.08 4.23 12.30
N VAL A 53 22.85 4.81 11.12
CA VAL A 53 23.93 5.15 10.17
C VAL A 53 24.92 6.16 10.75
N ILE A 54 24.43 7.20 11.44
CA ILE A 54 25.29 8.27 11.99
C ILE A 54 26.09 7.79 13.20
N LEU A 55 25.46 7.00 14.09
CA LEU A 55 26.06 6.59 15.36
C LEU A 55 26.91 5.33 15.24
N ASN A 56 26.61 4.43 14.29
CA ASN A 56 27.27 3.14 14.14
C ASN A 56 28.42 3.16 13.11
N VAL A 57 29.31 4.16 13.18
CA VAL A 57 30.42 4.36 12.23
C VAL A 57 31.77 3.87 12.77
N ASN A 58 31.79 2.70 13.41
CA ASN A 58 33.04 2.16 13.95
C ASN A 58 33.91 1.51 12.87
N THR A 59 33.30 0.86 11.88
CA THR A 59 34.00 0.20 10.76
C THR A 59 33.30 0.44 9.42
N ALA A 60 34.04 0.46 8.32
CA ALA A 60 33.49 0.67 6.97
C ALA A 60 32.43 -0.37 6.57
N ASP A 61 32.59 -1.62 6.99
CA ASP A 61 31.62 -2.69 6.72
C ASP A 61 30.28 -2.46 7.45
N GLU A 62 30.33 -2.08 8.73
CA GLU A 62 29.13 -1.79 9.54
C GLU A 62 28.37 -0.55 9.01
N LEU A 63 29.12 0.45 8.51
CA LEU A 63 28.55 1.61 7.84
C LEU A 63 27.83 1.19 6.56
N SER A 64 28.46 0.35 5.73
CA SER A 64 27.89 -0.13 4.47
C SER A 64 26.57 -0.88 4.69
N ASP A 65 26.53 -1.81 5.65
CA ASP A 65 25.32 -2.55 5.99
C ASP A 65 24.21 -1.66 6.53
N SER A 66 24.56 -0.72 7.42
CA SER A 66 23.61 0.25 7.97
C SER A 66 23.05 1.19 6.90
N LEU A 67 23.90 1.64 5.97
CA LEU A 67 23.50 2.47 4.83
C LEU A 67 22.58 1.70 3.88
N TYR A 68 22.88 0.43 3.60
CA TYR A 68 22.04 -0.40 2.75
C TYR A 68 20.63 -0.53 3.34
N MET A 69 20.52 -0.83 4.63
CA MET A 69 19.24 -0.88 5.34
C MET A 69 18.51 0.47 5.28
N PHE A 70 19.23 1.58 5.51
CA PHE A 70 18.68 2.94 5.44
C PHE A 70 18.13 3.29 4.05
N ILE A 71 18.87 2.99 2.97
CA ILE A 71 18.41 3.24 1.61
C ILE A 71 17.16 2.40 1.32
N ALA A 72 17.13 1.13 1.76
CA ALA A 72 15.97 0.27 1.58
C ALA A 72 14.72 0.82 2.29
N SER A 73 14.85 1.36 3.51
CA SER A 73 13.72 1.96 4.21
C SER A 73 13.24 3.25 3.55
N VAL A 74 14.15 4.12 3.11
CA VAL A 74 13.81 5.34 2.36
C VAL A 74 13.05 5.00 1.09
N LEU A 75 13.48 3.99 0.32
CA LEU A 75 12.77 3.52 -0.88
C LEU A 75 11.37 2.99 -0.54
N SER A 76 11.22 2.25 0.57
CA SER A 76 9.92 1.78 1.04
C SER A 76 8.99 2.94 1.40
N CYS A 77 9.50 3.93 2.14
CA CYS A 77 8.77 5.15 2.48
C CYS A 77 8.33 5.92 1.23
N CYS A 78 9.22 6.06 0.24
CA CYS A 78 8.91 6.70 -1.05
C CYS A 78 7.78 5.96 -1.79
N LYS A 79 7.79 4.62 -1.81
CA LYS A 79 6.71 3.82 -2.42
C LYS A 79 5.37 4.09 -1.74
N ILE A 80 5.35 4.10 -0.41
CA ILE A 80 4.13 4.37 0.38
C ILE A 80 3.62 5.78 0.10
N PHE A 81 4.52 6.77 0.07
CA PHE A 81 4.17 8.16 -0.20
C PHE A 81 3.63 8.37 -1.61
N ALA A 82 4.28 7.76 -2.62
CA ALA A 82 3.79 7.77 -4.00
C ALA A 82 2.39 7.14 -4.10
N LEU A 83 2.14 6.06 -3.36
CA LEU A 83 0.84 5.40 -3.32
C LEU A 83 -0.23 6.29 -2.68
N LEU A 84 0.11 7.01 -1.60
CA LEU A 84 -0.77 7.99 -0.96
C LEU A 84 -1.16 9.14 -1.90
N ILE A 85 -0.19 9.71 -2.64
CA ILE A 85 -0.45 10.78 -3.64
C ILE A 85 -1.35 10.26 -4.76
N ASN A 86 -1.01 9.09 -5.31
CA ASN A 86 -1.72 8.49 -6.44
C ASN A 86 -3.02 7.78 -6.04
N ARG A 87 -3.40 7.81 -4.76
CA ARG A 87 -4.59 7.14 -4.24
C ARG A 87 -5.88 7.50 -4.99
N LYS A 88 -6.05 8.77 -5.35
CA LYS A 88 -7.20 9.22 -6.14
C LYS A 88 -7.20 8.60 -7.54
N ALA A 89 -6.04 8.55 -8.19
CA ALA A 89 -5.87 7.98 -9.53
C ALA A 89 -6.12 6.46 -9.52
N ILE A 90 -5.58 5.73 -8.54
CA ILE A 90 -5.85 4.29 -8.33
C ILE A 90 -7.35 4.06 -8.14
N GLY A 91 -8.06 4.98 -7.46
CA GLY A 91 -9.50 4.86 -7.20
C GLY A 91 -10.35 5.13 -8.44
N VAL A 92 -9.86 5.97 -9.35
CA VAL A 92 -10.47 6.14 -10.67
C VAL A 92 -10.21 4.90 -11.52
N LEU A 93 -8.96 4.42 -11.58
CA LEU A 93 -8.60 3.22 -12.34
C LEU A 93 -9.39 1.99 -11.89
N SER A 94 -9.52 1.77 -10.57
CA SER A 94 -10.33 0.69 -10.02
C SER A 94 -11.79 0.79 -10.47
N ARG A 95 -12.37 2.00 -10.48
CA ARG A 95 -13.76 2.18 -10.95
C ARG A 95 -13.91 2.00 -12.45
N GLN A 96 -12.88 2.34 -13.25
CA GLN A 96 -12.88 2.12 -14.70
C GLN A 96 -12.83 0.63 -15.04
N LEU A 97 -12.02 -0.14 -14.31
CA LEU A 97 -11.93 -1.59 -14.47
C LEU A 97 -13.24 -2.33 -14.13
N GLU A 98 -14.15 -1.73 -13.37
CA GLU A 98 -15.49 -2.27 -13.08
C GLU A 98 -16.58 -1.76 -14.05
N LYS A 99 -16.23 -0.85 -14.95
CA LYS A 99 -17.14 -0.27 -15.96
C LYS A 99 -16.81 -0.82 -17.34
N GLU A 100 -17.73 -0.63 -18.28
CA GLU A 100 -17.47 -0.91 -19.70
C GLU A 100 -16.31 -0.02 -20.20
N PRO A 101 -15.36 -0.55 -20.99
CA PRO A 101 -15.35 -1.86 -21.66
C PRO A 101 -14.70 -3.01 -20.87
N CYS A 102 -14.17 -2.77 -19.67
CA CYS A 102 -13.41 -3.77 -18.89
C CYS A 102 -14.28 -4.77 -18.12
N LYS A 103 -15.58 -4.53 -18.06
CA LYS A 103 -16.54 -5.43 -17.45
C LYS A 103 -16.83 -6.59 -18.41
N PRO A 104 -16.83 -7.86 -17.93
CA PRO A 104 -17.23 -8.98 -18.77
C PRO A 104 -18.69 -8.81 -19.21
N LEU A 105 -18.92 -8.93 -20.51
CA LEU A 105 -20.25 -8.80 -21.11
C LEU A 105 -20.73 -10.14 -21.66
N ASP A 106 -19.81 -10.96 -22.18
CA ASP A 106 -20.14 -12.25 -22.76
C ASP A 106 -20.06 -13.41 -21.75
N THR A 107 -20.87 -14.43 -22.00
CA THR A 107 -20.96 -15.64 -21.17
C THR A 107 -19.63 -16.42 -21.16
N GLN A 108 -18.85 -16.37 -22.25
CA GLN A 108 -17.51 -16.96 -22.30
C GLN A 108 -16.54 -16.17 -21.41
N GLU A 109 -16.57 -14.84 -21.46
CA GLU A 109 -15.71 -13.98 -20.63
C GLU A 109 -15.97 -14.18 -19.14
N ILE A 110 -17.25 -14.29 -18.75
CA ILE A 110 -17.64 -14.58 -17.36
C ILE A 110 -17.08 -15.94 -16.91
N THR A 111 -17.11 -16.94 -17.79
CA THR A 111 -16.60 -18.29 -17.48
C THR A 111 -15.09 -18.28 -17.29
N VAL A 112 -14.36 -17.58 -18.16
CA VAL A 112 -12.90 -17.39 -18.03
C VAL A 112 -12.58 -16.63 -16.75
N GLN A 113 -13.27 -15.52 -16.47
CA GLN A 113 -13.04 -14.74 -15.27
C GLN A 113 -13.30 -15.57 -14.00
N LYS A 114 -14.38 -16.34 -13.93
CA LYS A 114 -14.66 -17.22 -12.79
C LYS A 114 -13.57 -18.29 -12.59
N LYS A 115 -13.01 -18.84 -13.67
CA LYS A 115 -11.93 -19.83 -13.59
C LYS A 115 -10.67 -19.24 -12.95
N PHE A 116 -10.28 -18.02 -13.33
CA PHE A 116 -9.13 -17.34 -12.76
C PHE A 116 -9.39 -16.78 -11.37
N ASP A 117 -10.59 -16.24 -11.12
CA ASP A 117 -11.00 -15.76 -9.80
C ASP A 117 -10.91 -16.89 -8.75
N ARG A 118 -11.26 -18.13 -9.12
CA ARG A 118 -11.13 -19.33 -8.25
C ARG A 118 -9.69 -19.79 -8.05
N SER A 119 -8.77 -19.39 -8.92
CA SER A 119 -7.34 -19.70 -8.77
C SER A 119 -6.61 -18.72 -7.86
N ILE A 120 -7.22 -17.56 -7.59
CA ILE A 120 -6.62 -16.47 -6.80
C ILE A 120 -7.11 -16.51 -5.34
N GLY A 121 -8.09 -17.38 -5.03
CA GLY A 121 -8.57 -17.71 -3.69
C GLY A 121 -9.15 -19.10 -3.61
#